data_AF-A0A8J2W1X2-F1
#
_entry.id   AF-A0A8J2W1X2-F1
#
_cell.length_a   1.000
_cell.length_b   1.000
_cell.length_c   1.000
_cell.angle_alpha   90.00
_cell.angle_beta   90.00
_cell.angle_gamma   90.00
#
_symmetry.space_group_name_H-M   'P 1'
#
loop_
_entity.id
_entity.type
_entity.pdbx_description
1 polymer ?
#
loop_
_entity_poly.entity_id
_entity_poly.type
_entity_poly.pdbx_seq_one_letter_code
_entity_poly.pdbx_strand_id
1 'polypeptide(L)'
;MADEQLGVIVTLEVIDDEQYNVVKPATSKGPYPMKPVYLNPFLVMFSVWSEWSECSQCGVVGRRRRYAMCYVSRINEYKTTFKSNMTNSDEESSKLFKVYPDGIPCRSRILPPSIRKMMSVQQRPNEIMLGLCRVRCKEAIVNIRSQSGDIIESVNNTAGVYSLHQNPPLQPPLPARRIMYVEPGERVIIICYGTTLRDIPFTWRVDTHEVSPRYLWSASRDRIHLNARDHIVIKHVLYSDARVYR
;
A
#
# COMPACT_ATOMS: atom_id res chain seq x y z
N MET A 1 -29.03 25.34 19.68
CA MET A 1 -27.71 24.90 19.19
C MET A 1 -27.96 23.75 18.27
N ALA A 2 -27.97 23.99 16.96
CA ALA A 2 -28.16 22.95 15.96
C ALA A 2 -26.79 22.33 15.69
N ASP A 3 -26.69 21.03 15.96
CA ASP A 3 -25.55 20.19 15.62
C ASP A 3 -25.57 20.01 14.09
N GLU A 4 -24.75 20.79 13.39
CA GLU A 4 -24.61 20.71 11.94
C GLU A 4 -23.85 19.43 11.62
N GLN A 5 -24.58 18.33 11.39
CA GLN A 5 -24.01 17.09 10.88
C GLN A 5 -23.39 17.34 9.51
N LEU A 6 -22.11 17.67 9.50
CA LEU A 6 -21.27 17.72 8.31
C LEU A 6 -21.26 16.32 7.68
N GLY A 7 -22.08 16.13 6.66
CA GLY A 7 -22.08 14.92 5.84
C GLY A 7 -20.70 14.70 5.24
N VAL A 8 -20.10 13.55 5.51
CA VAL A 8 -18.82 13.16 4.92
C VAL A 8 -19.08 12.62 3.51
N ILE A 9 -18.56 13.30 2.49
CA ILE A 9 -18.59 12.79 1.12
C ILE A 9 -17.36 11.91 0.91
N VAL A 10 -17.60 10.65 0.55
CA VAL A 10 -16.54 9.69 0.20
C VAL A 10 -16.71 9.30 -1.27
N THR A 11 -15.67 9.56 -2.08
CA THR A 11 -15.60 9.08 -3.47
C THR A 11 -14.55 7.98 -3.58
N LEU A 12 -14.95 6.82 -4.10
CA LEU A 12 -14.04 5.73 -4.42
C LEU A 12 -13.81 5.67 -5.94
N GLU A 13 -12.57 5.90 -6.36
CA GLU A 13 -12.12 5.69 -7.75
C GLU A 13 -11.07 4.57 -7.76
N VAL A 14 -11.28 3.53 -8.57
CA VAL A 14 -10.35 2.42 -8.74
C VAL A 14 -9.51 2.66 -9.99
N ILE A 15 -8.18 2.65 -9.84
CA ILE A 15 -7.21 2.84 -10.92
C ILE A 15 -6.31 1.60 -10.95
N ASP A 16 -6.39 0.82 -12.03
CA ASP A 16 -5.71 -0.48 -12.12
C ASP A 16 -4.21 -0.37 -12.46
N ASP A 17 -3.82 0.62 -13.27
CA ASP A 17 -2.42 0.83 -13.66
C ASP A 17 -1.95 2.24 -13.33
N GLU A 18 -1.00 2.31 -12.40
CA GLU A 18 -0.48 3.57 -11.91
C GLU A 18 1.02 3.47 -11.67
N GLN A 19 1.75 4.39 -12.31
CA GLN A 19 3.20 4.49 -12.19
C GLN A 19 3.58 4.97 -10.79
N TYR A 20 4.64 4.37 -10.27
CA TYR A 20 5.17 4.71 -8.96
C TYR A 20 6.69 4.73 -8.93
N ASN A 21 7.22 5.58 -8.05
CA ASN A 21 8.63 5.60 -7.70
C ASN A 21 8.86 4.91 -6.35
N VAL A 22 9.97 4.20 -6.23
CA VAL A 22 10.39 3.61 -4.96
C VAL A 22 11.26 4.60 -4.21
N VAL A 23 10.89 4.93 -2.98
CA VAL A 23 11.61 5.88 -2.14
C VAL A 23 12.02 5.26 -0.81
N LYS A 24 12.93 5.94 -0.10
CA LYS A 24 13.48 5.52 1.18
C LYS A 24 13.18 6.55 2.28
N PRO A 25 13.09 6.12 3.56
CA PRO A 25 12.98 7.04 4.67
C PRO A 25 14.26 7.89 4.79
N ALA A 26 14.14 9.07 5.40
CA ALA A 26 15.26 10.00 5.61
C ALA A 26 16.43 9.39 6.40
N THR A 27 16.17 8.33 7.18
CA THR A 27 17.17 7.57 7.94
C THR A 27 18.04 6.65 7.07
N SER A 28 17.77 6.54 5.76
CA SER A 28 18.48 5.66 4.84
C SER A 28 19.04 6.44 3.64
N LYS A 29 20.00 5.85 2.93
CA LYS A 29 20.51 6.40 1.66
C LYS A 29 19.62 5.93 0.52
N GLY A 30 19.16 6.86 -0.32
CA GLY A 30 18.38 6.53 -1.50
C GLY A 30 17.55 7.70 -2.02
N PRO A 31 16.72 7.47 -3.05
CA PRO A 31 15.74 8.46 -3.47
C PRO A 31 14.79 8.76 -2.33
N TYR A 32 14.65 10.04 -1.99
CA TYR A 32 13.75 10.53 -0.96
C TYR A 32 12.39 10.91 -1.57
N PRO A 33 11.33 10.94 -0.75
CA PRO A 33 10.03 11.46 -1.16
C PRO A 33 10.11 12.82 -1.87
N MET A 34 9.33 12.98 -2.94
CA MET A 34 9.19 14.25 -3.63
C MET A 34 8.59 15.31 -2.72
N LYS A 35 9.25 16.46 -2.63
CA LYS A 35 8.75 17.60 -1.85
C LYS A 35 7.44 18.15 -2.44
N PRO A 36 6.63 18.87 -1.63
CA PRO A 36 5.50 19.64 -2.13
C PRO A 36 5.94 20.64 -3.21
N VAL A 37 5.08 20.86 -4.20
CA VAL A 37 5.29 21.79 -5.32
C VAL A 37 4.11 22.74 -5.40
N TYR A 38 4.37 24.04 -5.39
CA TYR A 38 3.35 25.06 -5.60
C TYR A 38 3.03 25.13 -7.10
N LEU A 39 1.77 24.88 -7.47
CA LEU A 39 1.33 24.96 -8.86
C LEU A 39 1.03 26.40 -9.26
N ASN A 40 0.49 27.17 -8.32
CA ASN A 40 0.20 28.60 -8.43
C ASN A 40 0.06 29.19 -7.00
N PRO A 41 -0.22 30.50 -6.84
CA PRO A 41 -0.36 31.13 -5.51
C PRO A 41 -1.44 30.54 -4.60
N PHE A 42 -2.36 29.74 -5.13
CA PHE A 42 -3.51 29.19 -4.40
C PHE A 42 -3.47 27.66 -4.27
N LEU A 43 -2.67 26.97 -5.08
CA LEU A 43 -2.66 25.51 -5.18
C LEU A 43 -1.29 24.93 -4.88
N VAL A 44 -1.29 23.89 -4.05
CA VAL A 44 -0.12 23.09 -3.74
C VAL A 44 -0.38 21.63 -4.08
N MET A 45 0.62 21.00 -4.68
CA MET A 45 0.65 19.58 -4.99
C MET A 45 1.63 18.88 -4.04
N PHE A 46 1.20 17.79 -3.41
CA PHE A 46 1.99 17.08 -2.40
C PHE A 46 1.62 15.59 -2.39
N SER A 47 2.40 14.78 -1.66
CA SER A 47 2.11 13.36 -1.47
C SER A 47 1.42 13.15 -0.12
N VAL A 48 0.24 12.53 -0.11
CA VAL A 48 -0.41 12.04 1.11
C VAL A 48 0.04 10.62 1.34
N TRP A 49 0.61 10.35 2.52
CA TRP A 49 1.14 9.04 2.88
C TRP A 49 0.11 8.22 3.64
N SER A 50 -0.04 6.94 3.27
CA SER A 50 -0.74 5.96 4.07
C SER A 50 0.03 5.67 5.35
N GLU A 51 -0.66 5.08 6.32
CA GLU A 51 -0.02 4.39 7.42
C GLU A 51 0.92 3.29 6.92
N TRP A 52 1.88 2.94 7.77
CA TRP A 52 2.72 1.78 7.51
C TRP A 52 1.90 0.50 7.55
N SER A 53 2.17 -0.38 6.59
CA SER A 53 1.73 -1.77 6.59
C SER A 53 2.16 -2.46 7.89
N GLU A 54 1.48 -3.55 8.24
CA GLU A 54 1.98 -4.41 9.31
C GLU A 54 3.38 -4.95 8.96
N CYS A 55 4.12 -5.37 9.98
CA CYS A 55 5.44 -5.96 9.77
C CYS A 55 5.29 -7.38 9.21
N SER A 56 6.03 -7.71 8.16
CA SER A 56 5.94 -9.01 7.48
C SER A 56 6.32 -10.19 8.38
N GLN A 57 7.10 -9.95 9.43
CA GLN A 57 7.59 -10.96 10.37
C GLN A 57 7.66 -10.36 11.78
N CYS A 58 7.48 -11.19 12.80
CA CYS A 58 7.68 -10.84 14.20
C CYS A 58 8.91 -11.59 14.77
N GLY A 59 9.49 -11.10 15.86
CA GLY A 59 10.67 -11.67 16.53
C GLY A 59 12.00 -11.38 15.82
N VAL A 60 11.98 -11.37 14.49
CA VAL A 60 13.11 -11.10 13.60
C VAL A 60 12.90 -9.80 12.81
N VAL A 61 13.91 -9.40 12.03
CA VAL A 61 13.82 -8.23 11.16
C VAL A 61 12.93 -8.56 9.96
N GLY A 62 11.78 -7.91 9.89
CA GLY A 62 10.84 -7.99 8.77
C GLY A 62 10.86 -6.74 7.89
N ARG A 63 9.94 -6.72 6.94
CA ARG A 63 9.69 -5.62 5.99
C ARG A 63 8.33 -5.00 6.26
N ARG A 64 8.22 -3.72 5.93
CA ARG A 64 6.96 -2.97 5.88
C ARG A 64 7.00 -1.99 4.72
N ARG A 65 5.84 -1.54 4.26
CA ARG A 65 5.70 -0.56 3.19
C ARG A 65 4.62 0.46 3.53
N ARG A 66 4.64 1.59 2.84
CA ARG A 66 3.53 2.54 2.81
C ARG A 66 3.47 3.21 1.45
N TYR A 67 2.28 3.70 1.10
CA TYR A 67 2.00 4.29 -0.19
C TYR A 67 1.86 5.80 -0.05
N ALA A 68 2.31 6.53 -1.05
CA ALA A 68 2.05 7.94 -1.20
C ALA A 68 1.30 8.18 -2.49
N MET A 69 0.17 8.87 -2.38
CA MET A 69 -0.64 9.27 -3.50
C MET A 69 -0.48 10.78 -3.72
N CYS A 70 -0.46 11.19 -4.98
CA CYS A 70 -0.42 12.60 -5.35
C CYS A 70 -1.76 13.27 -5.06
N TYR A 71 -1.74 14.39 -4.33
CA TYR A 71 -2.90 15.23 -4.04
C TYR A 71 -2.62 16.68 -4.44
N VAL A 72 -3.66 17.39 -4.86
CA VAL A 72 -3.68 18.85 -4.99
C VAL A 72 -4.63 19.40 -3.95
N SER A 73 -4.20 20.41 -3.19
CA SER A 73 -5.08 21.15 -2.28
C SER A 73 -4.92 22.64 -2.46
N ARG A 74 -5.89 23.37 -1.91
CA ARG A 74 -5.82 24.82 -1.80
C ARG A 74 -4.94 25.20 -0.61
N ILE A 75 -4.05 26.16 -0.80
CA ILE A 75 -3.26 26.74 0.27
C ILE A 75 -4.23 27.54 1.16
N ASN A 76 -4.27 27.25 2.46
CA ASN A 76 -5.15 27.94 3.38
C ASN A 76 -4.94 29.46 3.29
N GLU A 77 -6.05 30.20 3.13
CA GLU A 77 -6.08 31.66 2.93
C GLU A 77 -5.38 32.45 4.05
N TYR A 78 -5.19 31.85 5.23
CA TYR A 78 -4.46 32.46 6.35
C TYR A 78 -2.97 32.74 6.08
N LYS A 79 -2.39 32.27 4.97
CA LYS A 79 -0.97 32.52 4.61
C LYS A 79 -0.75 33.42 3.38
N THR A 80 -1.80 33.90 2.72
CA THR A 80 -1.65 34.64 1.46
C THR A 80 -2.26 36.04 1.55
N THR A 81 -1.39 37.05 1.66
CA THR A 81 -1.69 38.50 1.60
C THR A 81 -2.06 39.00 0.20
N PHE A 82 -2.37 38.11 -0.74
CA PHE A 82 -2.64 38.47 -2.13
C PHE A 82 -4.14 38.58 -2.38
N LYS A 83 -4.64 39.82 -2.43
CA LYS A 83 -5.93 40.14 -3.07
C LYS A 83 -5.75 40.03 -4.58
N SER A 84 -6.24 38.95 -5.19
CA SER A 84 -6.39 38.88 -6.65
C SER A 84 -7.86 38.92 -7.04
N ASN A 85 -8.15 39.57 -8.16
CA ASN A 85 -9.47 39.54 -8.79
C ASN A 85 -9.77 38.10 -9.23
N MET A 86 -10.70 37.46 -8.53
CA MET A 86 -11.06 36.06 -8.69
C MET A 86 -11.92 35.90 -9.95
N THR A 87 -11.57 34.97 -10.85
CA THR A 87 -12.45 34.63 -11.98
C THR A 87 -13.55 33.66 -11.51
N ASN A 88 -14.66 33.55 -12.26
CA ASN A 88 -15.73 32.59 -11.94
C ASN A 88 -15.23 31.13 -11.82
N SER A 89 -14.18 30.76 -12.59
CA SER A 89 -13.58 29.43 -12.54
C SER A 89 -12.78 29.16 -11.25
N ASP A 90 -12.26 30.21 -10.62
CA ASP A 90 -11.56 30.14 -9.34
C ASP A 90 -12.56 29.96 -8.19
N GLU A 91 -13.78 30.50 -8.32
CA GLU A 91 -14.83 30.37 -7.32
C GLU A 91 -15.40 28.94 -7.25
N GLU A 92 -15.64 28.29 -8.40
CA GLU A 92 -16.07 26.89 -8.41
C GLU A 92 -14.99 25.94 -7.91
N SER A 93 -13.74 26.17 -8.34
CA SER A 93 -12.58 25.42 -7.82
C SER A 93 -12.43 25.62 -6.30
N SER A 94 -12.69 26.83 -5.81
CA SER A 94 -12.69 27.16 -4.38
C SER A 94 -13.78 26.40 -3.61
N LYS A 95 -15.01 26.32 -4.13
CA LYS A 95 -16.09 25.51 -3.51
C LYS A 95 -15.74 24.04 -3.47
N LEU A 96 -15.12 23.51 -4.53
CA LEU A 96 -14.70 22.11 -4.59
C LEU A 96 -13.65 21.78 -3.51
N PHE A 97 -12.61 22.60 -3.35
CA PHE A 97 -11.61 22.38 -2.29
C PHE A 97 -12.13 22.64 -0.87
N LYS A 98 -13.25 23.34 -0.69
CA LYS A 98 -13.95 23.39 0.61
C LYS A 98 -14.60 22.06 0.97
N VAL A 99 -15.10 21.33 -0.03
CA VAL A 99 -15.66 19.98 0.16
C VAL A 99 -14.56 18.94 0.40
N TYR A 100 -13.40 19.13 -0.21
CA TYR A 100 -12.21 18.27 -0.07
C TYR A 100 -11.06 19.00 0.62
N PRO A 101 -11.13 19.26 1.94
CA PRO A 101 -10.14 20.06 2.67
C PRO A 101 -8.73 19.44 2.64
N ASP A 102 -8.63 18.11 2.63
CA ASP A 102 -7.36 17.38 2.53
C ASP A 102 -6.80 17.33 1.11
N GLY A 103 -7.51 17.93 0.15
CA GLY A 103 -7.18 17.92 -1.27
C GLY A 103 -7.81 16.79 -2.05
N ILE A 104 -7.54 16.80 -3.35
CA ILE A 104 -8.12 15.88 -4.33
C ILE A 104 -6.98 15.11 -5.01
N PRO A 105 -7.09 13.78 -5.20
CA PRO A 105 -6.08 13.01 -5.89
C PRO A 105 -5.78 13.57 -7.28
N CYS A 106 -4.50 13.68 -7.65
CA CYS A 106 -4.05 14.29 -8.90
C CYS A 106 -4.63 13.66 -10.17
N ARG A 107 -4.94 12.36 -10.11
CA ARG A 107 -5.51 11.59 -11.23
C ARG A 107 -7.02 11.45 -11.16
N SER A 108 -7.66 11.91 -10.08
CA SER A 108 -9.12 11.79 -9.93
C SER A 108 -9.86 12.56 -11.02
N ARG A 109 -11.03 12.04 -11.41
CA ARG A 109 -11.93 12.73 -12.34
C ARG A 109 -12.59 13.97 -11.75
N ILE A 110 -12.62 14.06 -10.41
CA ILE A 110 -13.15 15.20 -9.67
C ILE A 110 -12.21 16.40 -9.76
N LEU A 111 -10.89 16.18 -9.91
CA LEU A 111 -9.95 17.27 -10.05
C LEU A 111 -10.23 18.05 -11.36
N PRO A 112 -10.41 19.38 -11.31
CA PRO A 112 -10.73 20.18 -12.49
C PRO A 112 -9.77 19.89 -13.66
N PRO A 113 -10.27 19.72 -14.90
CA PRO A 113 -9.43 19.41 -16.05
C PRO A 113 -8.30 20.41 -16.29
N SER A 114 -8.48 21.68 -15.94
CA SER A 114 -7.47 22.73 -16.02
C SER A 114 -6.24 22.42 -15.16
N ILE A 115 -6.43 21.84 -13.97
CA ILE A 115 -5.36 21.47 -13.04
C ILE A 115 -4.83 20.08 -13.41
N ARG A 116 -5.72 19.13 -13.66
CA ARG A 116 -5.36 17.73 -13.98
C ARG A 116 -4.52 17.59 -15.25
N LYS A 117 -4.68 18.50 -16.21
CA LYS A 117 -3.90 18.54 -17.46
C LYS A 117 -2.57 19.28 -17.34
N MET A 118 -2.26 19.90 -16.19
CA MET A 118 -0.95 20.51 -15.99
C MET A 118 0.15 19.45 -16.02
N MET A 119 1.23 19.73 -16.75
CA MET A 119 2.36 18.79 -16.91
C MET A 119 2.95 18.37 -15.56
N SER A 120 3.10 19.32 -14.62
CA SER A 120 3.59 19.06 -13.26
C SER A 120 2.71 18.08 -12.48
N VAL A 121 1.40 18.10 -12.70
CA VAL A 121 0.42 17.22 -12.05
C VAL A 121 0.42 15.84 -12.69
N GLN A 122 0.44 15.76 -14.03
CA GLN A 122 0.45 14.49 -14.76
C GLN A 122 1.74 13.69 -14.54
N GLN A 123 2.87 14.38 -14.47
CA GLN A 123 4.18 13.76 -14.32
C GLN A 123 4.51 13.34 -12.89
N ARG A 124 3.73 13.79 -11.88
CA ARG A 124 4.00 13.39 -10.49
C ARG A 124 3.61 11.92 -10.29
N PRO A 125 4.56 11.01 -10.05
CA PRO A 125 4.26 9.62 -9.80
C PRO A 125 3.75 9.44 -8.37
N ASN A 126 3.04 8.34 -8.14
CA ASN A 126 2.83 7.88 -6.76
C ASN A 126 4.15 7.33 -6.20
N GLU A 127 4.24 7.17 -4.89
CA GLU A 127 5.48 6.73 -4.26
C GLU A 127 5.22 5.51 -3.38
N ILE A 128 6.16 4.57 -3.35
CA ILE A 128 6.15 3.45 -2.42
C ILE A 128 7.39 3.54 -1.57
N MET A 129 7.21 3.68 -0.26
CA MET A 129 8.32 3.67 0.68
C MET A 129 8.47 2.29 1.29
N LEU A 130 9.69 1.73 1.19
CA LEU A 130 10.04 0.45 1.79
C LEU A 130 10.85 0.67 3.07
N GLY A 131 10.42 0.03 4.16
CA GLY A 131 11.07 0.10 5.46
C GLY A 131 11.36 -1.28 6.04
N LEU A 132 12.31 -1.32 6.96
CA LEU A 132 12.52 -2.47 7.85
C LEU A 132 11.70 -2.27 9.13
N CYS A 133 11.37 -3.38 9.77
CA CYS A 133 10.68 -3.39 11.06
C CYS A 133 11.15 -4.58 11.91
N ARG A 134 11.02 -4.46 13.23
CA ARG A 134 11.20 -5.56 14.17
C ARG A 134 10.16 -5.39 15.27
N VAL A 135 9.19 -6.29 15.29
CA VAL A 135 8.08 -6.27 16.26
C VAL A 135 8.12 -7.53 17.10
N ARG A 136 7.64 -7.48 18.34
CA ARG A 136 7.49 -8.68 19.17
C ARG A 136 6.34 -9.54 18.63
N CYS A 137 6.49 -10.85 18.67
CA CYS A 137 5.39 -11.75 18.33
C CYS A 137 4.31 -11.63 19.40
N LYS A 138 3.04 -11.53 18.97
CA LYS A 138 1.92 -11.61 19.88
C LYS A 138 1.73 -13.07 20.28
N GLU A 139 1.85 -13.36 21.57
CA GLU A 139 1.54 -14.68 22.09
C GLU A 139 0.03 -14.85 22.13
N ALA A 140 -0.46 -15.94 21.56
CA ALA A 140 -1.86 -16.32 21.60
C ALA A 140 -2.08 -17.24 22.80
N ILE A 141 -1.92 -16.69 24.00
CA ILE A 141 -2.21 -17.41 25.24
C ILE A 141 -3.73 -17.51 25.41
N VAL A 142 -4.24 -18.73 25.49
CA VAL A 142 -5.64 -19.03 25.73
C VAL A 142 -5.76 -19.65 27.11
N ASN A 143 -6.56 -19.01 27.97
CA ASN A 143 -6.88 -19.50 29.31
C ASN A 143 -8.19 -20.28 29.25
N ILE A 144 -8.12 -21.58 29.53
CA ILE A 144 -9.27 -22.47 29.68
C ILE A 144 -9.81 -22.30 31.10
N ARG A 145 -11.09 -22.00 31.21
CA ARG A 145 -11.76 -21.78 32.50
C ARG A 145 -12.74 -22.90 32.81
N SER A 146 -12.88 -23.21 34.08
CA SER A 146 -13.91 -24.11 34.62
C SER A 146 -15.30 -23.48 34.47
N GLN A 147 -16.35 -24.25 34.77
CA GLN A 147 -17.71 -23.72 34.88
C GLN A 147 -17.86 -22.67 35.99
N SER A 148 -17.00 -22.71 37.03
CA SER A 148 -16.93 -21.70 38.09
C SER A 148 -16.15 -20.43 37.69
N GLY A 149 -15.47 -20.45 36.54
CA GLY A 149 -14.68 -19.32 36.03
C GLY A 149 -13.19 -19.37 36.39
N ASP A 150 -12.74 -20.37 37.15
CA ASP A 150 -11.34 -20.56 37.54
C ASP A 150 -10.50 -21.03 36.35
N ILE A 151 -9.25 -20.55 36.24
CA ILE A 151 -8.36 -20.99 35.17
C ILE A 151 -7.87 -22.41 35.49
N ILE A 152 -8.23 -23.37 34.64
CA ILE A 152 -7.77 -24.77 34.74
C ILE A 152 -6.44 -24.92 33.99
N GLU A 153 -6.32 -24.26 32.84
CA GLU A 153 -5.19 -24.44 31.94
C GLU A 153 -4.90 -23.16 31.16
N SER A 154 -3.63 -22.88 30.89
CA SER A 154 -3.19 -21.80 30.00
C SER A 154 -2.29 -22.39 28.92
N VAL A 155 -2.72 -22.31 27.66
CA VAL A 155 -1.98 -22.85 26.51
C VAL A 155 -1.53 -21.74 25.56
N ASN A 156 -0.39 -21.93 24.90
CA ASN A 156 0.14 -20.99 23.93
C ASN A 156 -0.07 -21.52 22.51
N ASN A 157 -1.13 -21.05 21.86
CA ASN A 157 -1.48 -21.49 20.51
C ASN A 157 -0.41 -21.07 19.48
N THR A 158 0.37 -20.00 19.73
CA THR A 158 1.48 -19.60 18.85
C THR A 158 2.65 -20.60 18.91
N ALA A 159 2.80 -21.34 20.00
CA ALA A 159 3.79 -22.41 20.14
C ALA A 159 3.31 -23.75 19.57
N GLY A 160 2.13 -23.79 18.95
CA GLY A 160 1.51 -25.03 18.47
C GLY A 160 0.97 -25.91 19.59
N VAL A 161 0.88 -25.39 20.82
CA VAL A 161 0.35 -26.11 21.97
C VAL A 161 -1.12 -25.77 22.13
N TYR A 162 -1.95 -26.80 22.09
CA TYR A 162 -3.40 -26.69 22.14
C TYR A 162 -3.97 -27.55 23.28
N SER A 163 -4.86 -26.99 24.09
CA SER A 163 -5.69 -27.76 25.04
C SER A 163 -6.69 -28.65 24.30
N LEU A 164 -7.13 -29.74 24.93
CA LEU A 164 -8.24 -30.56 24.44
C LEU A 164 -9.62 -29.92 24.73
N HIS A 165 -9.67 -28.95 25.63
CA HIS A 165 -10.90 -28.25 26.03
C HIS A 165 -11.23 -27.04 25.17
N GLN A 166 -10.37 -26.66 24.22
CA GLN A 166 -10.67 -25.61 23.26
C GLN A 166 -11.24 -26.19 21.97
N ASN A 167 -12.00 -25.36 21.26
CA ASN A 167 -12.43 -25.69 19.91
C ASN A 167 -11.21 -25.92 19.00
N PRO A 168 -11.30 -26.87 18.05
CA PRO A 168 -10.27 -27.03 17.03
C PRO A 168 -9.96 -25.69 16.37
N PRO A 169 -8.68 -25.40 16.06
CA PRO A 169 -8.33 -24.17 15.37
C PRO A 169 -9.09 -24.09 14.05
N LEU A 170 -9.60 -22.89 13.73
CA LEU A 170 -10.27 -22.64 12.46
C LEU A 170 -9.33 -23.03 11.32
N GLN A 171 -9.80 -23.90 10.43
CA GLN A 171 -9.03 -24.25 9.25
C GLN A 171 -8.83 -22.98 8.41
N PRO A 172 -7.60 -22.68 7.98
CA PRO A 172 -7.37 -21.55 7.09
C PRO A 172 -8.14 -21.78 5.78
N PRO A 173 -8.58 -20.69 5.11
CA PRO A 173 -9.25 -20.80 3.82
C PRO A 173 -8.35 -21.55 2.83
N LEU A 174 -8.96 -22.38 1.99
CA LEU A 174 -8.24 -23.08 0.94
C LEU A 174 -7.51 -22.07 0.04
N PRO A 175 -6.26 -22.35 -0.35
CA PRO A 175 -5.50 -21.42 -1.18
C PRO A 175 -6.18 -21.27 -2.55
N ALA A 176 -6.43 -20.02 -2.95
CA ALA A 176 -6.87 -19.72 -4.31
C ALA A 176 -5.76 -20.10 -5.29
N ARG A 177 -6.11 -20.84 -6.34
CA ARG A 177 -5.20 -21.22 -7.41
C ARG A 177 -5.54 -20.46 -8.68
N ARG A 178 -4.53 -19.90 -9.33
CA ARG A 178 -4.67 -19.23 -10.63
C ARG A 178 -3.66 -19.82 -11.61
N ILE A 179 -4.16 -20.21 -12.78
CA ILE A 179 -3.34 -20.67 -13.89
C ILE A 179 -3.21 -19.51 -14.87
N MET A 180 -1.98 -19.23 -15.32
CA MET A 180 -1.69 -18.19 -16.30
C MET A 180 -0.99 -18.84 -17.50
N TYR A 181 -1.54 -18.64 -18.69
CA TYR A 181 -0.92 -19.04 -19.96
C TYR A 181 -0.29 -17.81 -20.59
N VAL A 182 0.98 -17.91 -20.99
CA VAL A 182 1.76 -16.80 -21.55
C VAL A 182 2.70 -17.35 -22.62
N GLU A 183 2.79 -16.64 -23.74
CA GLU A 183 3.71 -17.00 -24.82
C GLU A 183 5.19 -16.72 -24.44
N PRO A 184 6.15 -17.53 -24.90
CA PRO A 184 7.56 -17.26 -24.69
C PRO A 184 7.98 -15.88 -25.22
N GLY A 185 8.85 -15.19 -24.48
CA GLY A 185 9.35 -13.85 -24.81
C GLY A 185 8.50 -12.69 -24.26
N GLU A 186 7.23 -12.94 -23.96
CA GLU A 186 6.32 -11.93 -23.39
C GLU A 186 6.69 -11.53 -21.96
N ARG A 187 6.19 -10.38 -21.53
CA ARG A 187 6.32 -9.88 -20.16
C ARG A 187 5.13 -10.33 -19.32
N VAL A 188 5.38 -10.91 -18.15
CA VAL A 188 4.32 -11.28 -17.19
C VAL A 188 4.58 -10.71 -15.81
N ILE A 189 3.49 -10.30 -15.14
CA ILE A 189 3.48 -9.94 -13.72
C ILE A 189 2.61 -10.95 -12.97
N ILE A 190 3.20 -11.64 -12.00
CA ILE A 190 2.49 -12.56 -11.13
C ILE A 190 2.14 -11.82 -9.83
N ILE A 191 0.84 -11.75 -9.55
CA ILE A 191 0.27 -10.99 -8.42
C ILE A 191 -0.36 -11.99 -7.44
N CYS A 192 -0.01 -11.86 -6.16
CA CYS A 192 -0.72 -12.50 -5.07
C CYS A 192 -1.66 -11.49 -4.43
N TYR A 193 -2.97 -11.69 -4.58
CA TYR A 193 -3.98 -10.80 -3.99
C TYR A 193 -4.13 -10.99 -2.48
N GLY A 194 -3.50 -12.03 -1.92
CA GLY A 194 -3.65 -12.43 -0.52
C GLY A 194 -5.05 -12.97 -0.21
N THR A 195 -5.23 -13.42 1.02
CA THR A 195 -6.53 -13.84 1.58
C THR A 195 -6.97 -12.97 2.74
N THR A 196 -6.07 -12.12 3.24
CA THR A 196 -6.33 -11.18 4.32
C THR A 196 -6.58 -9.80 3.72
N LEU A 197 -7.64 -9.11 4.14
CA LEU A 197 -7.87 -7.68 3.83
C LEU A 197 -6.84 -6.75 4.52
N ARG A 198 -5.65 -7.26 4.80
CA ARG A 198 -4.57 -6.60 5.52
C ARG A 198 -3.43 -6.32 4.55
N ASP A 199 -2.91 -5.11 4.57
CA ASP A 199 -1.68 -4.78 3.85
C ASP A 199 -0.48 -5.25 4.67
N ILE A 200 0.04 -6.42 4.30
CA ILE A 200 1.22 -7.04 4.90
C ILE A 200 2.14 -7.47 3.75
N PRO A 201 3.42 -7.07 3.72
CA PRO A 201 4.36 -7.58 2.73
C PRO A 201 4.50 -9.10 2.87
N PHE A 202 4.47 -9.81 1.75
CA PHE A 202 4.58 -11.26 1.70
C PHE A 202 5.83 -11.69 0.94
N THR A 203 6.15 -12.97 1.05
CA THR A 203 7.31 -13.57 0.38
C THR A 203 6.84 -14.70 -0.51
N TRP A 204 7.43 -14.77 -1.71
CA TRP A 204 7.17 -15.85 -2.64
C TRP A 204 8.05 -17.05 -2.36
N ARG A 205 7.57 -18.21 -2.76
CA ARG A 205 8.31 -19.47 -2.87
C ARG A 205 8.10 -20.03 -4.27
N VAL A 206 9.20 -20.45 -4.87
CA VAL A 206 9.19 -21.20 -6.13
C VAL A 206 9.74 -22.58 -5.82
N ASP A 207 8.91 -23.59 -6.05
CA ASP A 207 9.19 -24.96 -5.63
C ASP A 207 9.52 -25.02 -4.13
N THR A 208 10.73 -25.42 -3.75
CA THR A 208 11.22 -25.51 -2.36
C THR A 208 11.95 -24.25 -1.87
N HIS A 209 12.21 -23.27 -2.75
CA HIS A 209 13.07 -22.13 -2.43
C HIS A 209 12.26 -20.87 -2.16
N GLU A 210 12.64 -20.16 -1.09
CA GLU A 210 12.16 -18.82 -0.82
C GLU A 210 12.77 -17.84 -1.82
N VAL A 211 11.92 -17.06 -2.45
CA VAL A 211 12.30 -16.08 -3.45
C VAL A 211 12.86 -14.86 -2.73
N SER A 212 14.17 -14.68 -2.84
CA SER A 212 14.82 -13.43 -2.46
C SER A 212 15.20 -12.62 -3.70
N PRO A 213 15.21 -11.27 -3.64
CA PRO A 213 15.69 -10.45 -4.73
C PRO A 213 17.11 -10.81 -5.19
N ARG A 214 17.99 -11.19 -4.24
CA ARG A 214 19.35 -11.64 -4.55
C ARG A 214 19.38 -12.93 -5.35
N TYR A 215 18.57 -13.92 -4.94
CA TYR A 215 18.46 -15.20 -5.64
C TYR A 215 17.90 -15.03 -7.05
N LEU A 216 16.84 -14.24 -7.22
CA LEU A 216 16.29 -13.97 -8.55
C LEU A 216 17.28 -13.26 -9.45
N TRP A 217 18.01 -12.28 -8.91
CA TRP A 217 19.02 -11.55 -9.66
C TRP A 217 20.14 -12.48 -10.16
N SER A 218 20.69 -13.34 -9.29
CA SER A 218 21.76 -14.27 -9.68
C SER A 218 21.27 -15.35 -10.65
N ALA A 219 20.08 -15.90 -10.42
CA ALA A 219 19.53 -16.98 -11.24
C ALA A 219 19.06 -16.52 -12.63
N SER A 220 18.60 -15.27 -12.75
CA SER A 220 17.94 -14.77 -13.97
C SER A 220 18.65 -13.61 -14.67
N ARG A 221 19.74 -13.07 -14.08
CA ARG A 221 20.46 -11.90 -14.57
C ARG A 221 19.51 -10.72 -14.86
N ASP A 222 18.69 -10.36 -13.87
CA ASP A 222 17.71 -9.26 -13.92
C ASP A 222 16.50 -9.47 -14.87
N ARG A 223 16.35 -10.67 -15.44
CA ARG A 223 15.15 -11.04 -16.21
C ARG A 223 13.92 -11.20 -15.32
N ILE A 224 14.11 -11.74 -14.11
CA ILE A 224 13.06 -11.90 -13.09
C ILE A 224 13.45 -11.07 -11.87
N HIS A 225 12.52 -10.25 -11.38
CA HIS A 225 12.72 -9.48 -10.16
C HIS A 225 11.41 -9.33 -9.37
N LEU A 226 11.53 -8.98 -8.09
CA LEU A 226 10.41 -8.53 -7.27
C LEU A 226 10.30 -7.01 -7.36
N ASN A 227 9.10 -6.50 -7.62
CA ASN A 227 8.84 -5.07 -7.56
C ASN A 227 8.51 -4.61 -6.11
N ALA A 228 8.29 -3.31 -5.90
CA ALA A 228 8.02 -2.77 -4.56
C ALA A 228 6.66 -3.15 -3.98
N ARG A 229 5.75 -3.69 -4.80
CA ARG A 229 4.46 -4.27 -4.39
C ARG A 229 4.56 -5.78 -4.09
N ASP A 230 5.78 -6.33 -4.09
CA ASP A 230 6.05 -7.76 -3.92
C ASP A 230 5.47 -8.62 -5.04
N HIS A 231 5.28 -8.09 -6.26
CA HIS A 231 4.92 -8.89 -7.43
C HIS A 231 6.17 -9.45 -8.09
N ILE A 232 6.08 -10.68 -8.62
CA ILE A 232 7.12 -11.23 -9.50
C ILE A 232 6.92 -10.63 -10.88
N VAL A 233 7.95 -9.97 -11.40
CA VAL A 233 7.98 -9.42 -12.74
C VAL A 233 8.99 -10.23 -13.56
N ILE A 234 8.50 -10.90 -14.59
CA ILE A 234 9.32 -11.62 -15.58
C ILE A 234 9.31 -10.77 -16.85
N LYS A 235 10.47 -10.22 -17.22
CA LYS A 235 10.60 -9.32 -18.39
C LYS A 235 10.42 -10.07 -19.72
N HIS A 236 10.97 -11.28 -19.80
CA HIS A 236 10.87 -12.17 -20.95
C HIS A 236 10.68 -13.61 -20.45
N VAL A 237 9.52 -14.18 -20.71
CA VAL A 237 9.14 -15.52 -20.27
C VAL A 237 9.90 -16.59 -21.05
N LEU A 238 10.41 -17.60 -20.34
CA LEU A 238 11.01 -18.81 -20.89
C LEU A 238 10.20 -20.04 -20.47
N TYR A 239 10.27 -21.13 -21.22
CA TYR A 239 9.64 -22.40 -20.83
C TYR A 239 10.07 -22.89 -19.45
N SER A 240 11.31 -22.58 -19.02
CA SER A 240 11.82 -22.92 -17.69
C SER A 240 11.11 -22.20 -16.52
N ASP A 241 10.33 -21.15 -16.83
CA ASP A 241 9.55 -20.39 -15.85
C ASP A 241 8.16 -21.00 -15.61
N ALA A 242 7.78 -22.05 -16.35
CA ALA A 242 6.54 -22.79 -16.12
C ALA A 242 6.62 -23.59 -14.81
N ARG A 243 6.35 -22.92 -13.69
CA ARG A 243 6.49 -23.43 -12.33
C ARG A 243 5.33 -23.02 -11.43
N VAL A 244 5.28 -23.60 -10.24
CA VAL A 244 4.34 -23.22 -9.20
C VAL A 244 4.96 -22.11 -8.33
N TYR A 245 4.30 -20.95 -8.32
CA TYR A 245 4.63 -19.80 -7.50
C TYR A 245 3.64 -19.72 -6.34
N ARG A 246 4.11 -19.72 -5.09
CA ARG A 246 3.29 -19.73 -3.87
C ARG A 246 3.75 -18.73 -2.84
#